data_AF-A0A1S6IZR6-F1
#
_entry.id   AF-A0A1S6IZR6-F1
#
_cell.length_a   1.000
_cell.length_b   1.000
_cell.length_c   1.000
_cell.angle_alpha   90.00
_cell.angle_beta   90.00
_cell.angle_gamma   90.00
#
_symmetry.space_group_name_H-M   'P 1'
#
loop_
_entity.id
_entity.type
_entity.pdbx_description
1 polymer ?
#
loop_
_entity_poly.entity_id
_entity_poly.type
_entity_poly.pdbx_seq_one_letter_code
_entity_poly.pdbx_strand_id
1 'polypeptide(L)' 'MVDDARIIDAIEELSGKGYPPTFRELMQEVGLRSPSTIKCRLEKLRRAGYVDWQPKQPRTLRVVRRV' A
#
# COMPACT_ATOMS: atom_id res chain seq x y z
N MET A 1 1.25 -15.65 -4.61
CA MET A 1 1.94 -14.36 -4.83
C MET A 1 0.86 -13.29 -4.84
N VAL A 2 1.03 -12.19 -4.12
CA VAL A 2 0.07 -11.07 -4.17
C VAL A 2 0.49 -10.14 -5.31
N ASP A 3 -0.47 -9.79 -6.16
CA ASP A 3 -0.28 -8.89 -7.29
C ASP A 3 -0.17 -7.43 -6.85
N ASP A 4 0.60 -6.65 -7.61
CA ASP A 4 0.79 -5.21 -7.40
C ASP A 4 -0.54 -4.44 -7.47
N ALA A 5 -1.41 -4.84 -8.40
CA ALA A 5 -2.73 -4.26 -8.57
C ALA A 5 -3.62 -4.43 -7.33
N ARG A 6 -3.55 -5.59 -6.65
CA ARG A 6 -4.36 -5.85 -5.46
C ARG A 6 -3.95 -4.96 -4.28
N ILE A 7 -2.66 -4.61 -4.18
CA ILE A 7 -2.17 -3.67 -3.16
C ILE A 7 -2.72 -2.27 -3.41
N ILE A 8 -2.70 -1.80 -4.67
CA ILE A 8 -3.23 -0.48 -5.03
C ILE A 8 -4.74 -0.41 -4.72
N ASP A 9 -5.49 -1.43 -5.13
CA ASP A 9 -6.93 -1.55 -4.89
C ASP A 9 -7.27 -1.51 -3.39
N ALA A 10 -6.52 -2.25 -2.58
CA ALA A 10 -6.66 -2.22 -1.12
C ALA A 10 -6.32 -0.84 -0.52
N ILE A 11 -5.35 -0.12 -1.08
CA ILE A 11 -5.03 1.25 -0.62
C ILE A 11 -6.21 2.18 -0.88
N GLU A 12 -6.80 2.13 -2.07
CA GLU A 12 -7.96 2.96 -2.43
C GLU A 12 -9.18 2.63 -1.58
N GLU A 13 -9.49 1.35 -1.40
CA GLU A 13 -10.65 0.91 -0.62
C GLU A 13 -10.55 1.36 0.84
N LEU A 14 -9.36 1.23 1.45
CA LEU A 14 -9.12 1.70 2.81
C LEU A 14 -9.10 3.23 2.88
N SER A 15 -8.52 3.91 1.90
CA SER A 15 -8.53 5.38 1.83
C SER A 15 -9.95 5.93 1.70
N GLY A 16 -10.86 5.19 1.05
CA GLY A 16 -12.28 5.50 0.96
C GLY A 16 -13.02 5.46 2.31
N LYS A 17 -12.45 4.80 3.33
CA LYS A 17 -13.01 4.77 4.71
C LYS A 17 -12.71 6.05 5.51
N GLY A 18 -12.06 7.04 4.89
CA GLY A 18 -11.82 8.36 5.48
C GLY A 18 -10.45 8.54 6.13
N TYR A 19 -9.56 7.54 6.03
CA TYR A 19 -8.19 7.67 6.50
C TYR A 19 -7.21 6.88 5.61
N PRO A 20 -5.98 7.38 5.41
CA PRO A 20 -4.98 6.64 4.64
C PRO A 20 -4.56 5.36 5.39
N PRO A 21 -4.47 4.22 4.71
CA PRO A 21 -4.21 2.94 5.36
C PRO A 21 -2.82 2.83 5.97
N THR A 22 -2.71 1.95 6.95
CA THR A 22 -1.42 1.51 7.49
C THR A 22 -0.91 0.25 6.77
N PHE A 23 0.39 -0.02 6.85
CA PHE A 23 0.96 -1.25 6.29
C PHE A 23 0.36 -2.52 6.90
N ARG A 24 -0.06 -2.47 8.17
CA ARG A 24 -0.74 -3.59 8.82
C ARG A 24 -2.12 -3.84 8.23
N GLU A 25 -2.91 -2.79 8.01
CA GLU A 25 -4.23 -2.94 7.38
C GLU A 25 -4.11 -3.49 5.98
N LEU A 26 -3.16 -2.99 5.18
CA LEU A 26 -2.91 -3.55 3.85
C LEU A 26 -2.49 -5.01 3.89
N MET A 27 -1.65 -5.39 4.84
CA MET A 27 -1.27 -6.78 5.03
C MET A 27 -2.48 -7.67 5.35
N GLN A 28 -3.41 -7.21 6.18
CA GLN A 28 -4.63 -7.95 6.46
C GLN A 28 -5.53 -8.04 5.21
N GLU A 29 -5.72 -6.92 4.52
CA GLU A 29 -6.59 -6.83 3.34
C GLU A 29 -6.11 -7.70 2.17
N VAL A 30 -4.78 -7.75 1.96
CA VAL A 30 -4.17 -8.55 0.89
C VAL A 30 -3.70 -9.93 1.35
N GLY A 31 -3.96 -10.31 2.61
CA GLY A 31 -3.61 -11.62 3.17
C GLY A 31 -2.11 -11.89 3.33
N LEU A 32 -1.28 -10.85 3.47
CA LEU A 32 0.15 -10.98 3.71
C LEU A 32 0.47 -11.13 5.20
N ARG A 33 1.25 -12.15 5.53
CA ARG A 33 1.75 -12.38 6.90
C ARG A 33 3.10 -11.73 7.18
N SER A 34 3.83 -11.33 6.13
CA SER A 34 5.22 -10.85 6.25
C SER A 34 5.34 -9.36 5.91
N PRO A 35 5.78 -8.51 6.85
CA PRO A 35 5.93 -7.07 6.62
C PRO A 35 7.04 -6.74 5.60
N SER A 36 8.04 -7.60 5.49
CA SER A 36 9.14 -7.45 4.51
C SER A 36 8.63 -7.56 3.07
N THR A 37 7.67 -8.45 2.83
CA THR A 37 7.08 -8.66 1.50
C THR A 37 6.33 -7.43 1.03
N ILE A 38 5.47 -6.86 1.88
CA ILE A 38 4.71 -5.66 1.51
C ILE A 38 5.62 -4.43 1.38
N LYS A 39 6.64 -4.29 2.23
CA LYS A 39 7.63 -3.20 2.08
C LYS A 39 8.34 -3.24 0.74
N CYS A 40 8.90 -4.40 0.37
CA CYS A 40 9.58 -4.57 -0.92
C CYS A 40 8.65 -4.23 -2.09
N ARG A 41 7.38 -4.66 -2.01
CA ARG A 41 6.37 -4.39 -3.04
C ARG A 41 5.99 -2.91 -3.13
N LEU A 42 5.73 -2.27 -1.98
CA LEU A 42 5.45 -0.83 -1.90
C LEU A 42 6.63 0.00 -2.39
N GLU A 43 7.88 -0.38 -2.08
CA GLU A 43 9.07 0.29 -2.62
C GLU A 43 9.14 0.18 -4.14
N LYS A 44 8.84 -0.98 -4.70
CA LYS A 44 8.76 -1.17 -6.15
C LYS A 44 7.69 -0.27 -6.78
N LEU A 45 6.49 -0.26 -6.20
CA LEU A 45 5.37 0.58 -6.65
C LEU A 45 5.70 2.08 -6.54
N ARG A 46 6.39 2.50 -5.47
CA ARG A 46 6.83 3.88 -5.29
C ARG A 46 7.90 4.28 -6.30
N ARG A 47 8.89 3.42 -6.54
CA ARG A 47 9.89 3.66 -7.58
C ARG A 47 9.27 3.75 -8.98
N ALA A 48 8.19 3.03 -9.21
CA ALA A 48 7.42 3.11 -10.46
C ALA A 48 6.42 4.29 -10.51
N GLY A 49 6.26 5.06 -9.43
CA GLY A 49 5.39 6.23 -9.37
C GLY A 49 3.90 5.94 -9.16
N TYR A 50 3.55 4.73 -8.73
CA TYR A 50 2.16 4.35 -8.45
C TYR A 50 1.68 4.76 -7.06
N VAL A 51 2.54 4.66 -6.05
CA VAL A 51 2.21 4.99 -4.65
C VAL A 51 3.26 5.90 -4.04
N ASP A 52 2.86 6.69 -3.06
CA ASP A 52 3.76 7.57 -2.32
C ASP A 52 3.39 7.58 -0.84
N TRP A 53 4.40 7.67 0.03
CA TRP A 53 4.23 7.78 1.47
C TRP A 53 5.43 8.45 2.11
N GLN A 54 5.22 9.09 3.25
CA GLN A 54 6.31 9.68 4.02
C GLN A 54 6.90 8.66 5.00
N PRO A 55 8.21 8.36 4.88
CA PRO A 55 8.86 7.49 5.85
C PRO A 55 8.79 8.14 7.24
N LYS A 56 8.53 7.32 8.26
CA LYS A 56 8.34 7.73 9.68
C LYS A 56 7.01 8.41 10.00
N GLN A 57 6.10 8.57 9.04
CA GLN A 57 4.75 9.07 9.32
C GLN A 57 3.69 8.03 8.94
N PRO A 58 2.96 7.45 9.92
CA PRO A 58 1.86 6.54 9.63
C PRO A 58 0.74 7.29 8.89
N ARG A 59 -0.07 6.57 8.11
CA ARG A 59 -1.22 7.14 7.40
C ARG A 59 -0.87 8.26 6.43
N THR A 60 0.26 8.17 5.76
CA THR A 60 0.62 9.05 4.63
C THR A 60 0.60 8.33 3.29
N LEU A 61 0.24 7.04 3.31
CA LEU A 61 0.23 6.20 2.12
C LEU A 61 -0.94 6.58 1.23
N ARG A 62 -0.61 6.98 0.00
CA ARG A 62 -1.56 7.37 -1.03
C ARG A 62 -1.21 6.74 -2.36
N VAL A 63 -2.22 6.52 -3.20
CA VAL A 63 -2.05 6.17 -4.60
C VAL A 63 -1.86 7.46 -5.39
N VAL A 64 -0.78 7.53 -6.17
CA VAL A 64 -0.47 8.66 -7.06
C VAL A 64 -0.92 8.35 -8.49
N ARG A 65 -0.78 7.10 -8.92
CA ARG A 65 -1.14 6.65 -10.27
C ARG A 65 -1.68 5.22 -10.22
N ARG A 66 -2.61 4.91 -11.12
CA ARG A 66 -3.14 3.55 -11.31
C ARG A 66 -2.30 2.78 -12.33
N VAL A 67 -2.16 1.48 -12.08
CA VAL A 67 -1.52 0.48 -12.97
C VAL A 67 -2.53 -0.10 -13.94
#